data_AF-A0A838U527-F1
#
_entry.id   AF-A0A838U527-F1
#
_cell.length_a   1.000
_cell.length_b   1.000
_cell.length_c   1.000
_cell.angle_alpha   90.00
_cell.angle_beta   90.00
_cell.angle_gamma   90.00
#
_symmetry.space_group_name_H-M   'P 1'
#
loop_
_entity.id
_entity.type
_entity.pdbx_description
1 polymer ?
#
loop_
_entity_poly.entity_id
_entity_poly.type
_entity_poly.pdbx_seq_one_letter_code
_entity_poly.pdbx_strand_id
1 'polypeptide(L)'
;FIRVPAGVVVAYAATSDLDSSITIPAALVGGGLALSSHGTKSALRVGANLSPEPVSNWALSLIEDVVAFVGTFLAVFAPLLIFGVLVIFVIAFLWFFPKIIRALRRMLKAIRAYLNGERYDADALR
;
A
#
# COMPACT_ATOMS: atom_id res chain seq x y z
N PHE A 1 -3.23 -4.21 -10.45
CA PHE A 1 -3.09 -5.67 -10.27
C PHE A 1 -1.76 -6.24 -10.78
N ILE A 2 -1.31 -5.96 -12.01
CA ILE A 2 -0.04 -6.52 -12.55
C ILE A 2 1.21 -6.27 -11.70
N ARG A 3 1.22 -5.19 -10.89
CA ARG A 3 2.35 -4.82 -10.03
C ARG A 3 2.71 -5.89 -9.00
N VAL A 4 1.73 -6.64 -8.46
CA VAL A 4 2.01 -7.62 -7.41
C VAL A 4 2.74 -8.84 -7.99
N PRO A 5 2.23 -9.50 -9.06
CA PRO A 5 3.01 -10.52 -9.77
C PRO A 5 4.34 -9.99 -10.28
N ALA A 6 4.38 -8.78 -10.85
CA ALA A 6 5.62 -8.20 -11.35
C ALA A 6 6.67 -7.99 -10.24
N GLY A 7 6.24 -7.56 -9.04
CA GLY A 7 7.14 -7.39 -7.88
C GLY A 7 7.75 -8.71 -7.41
N VAL A 8 6.97 -9.80 -7.44
CA VAL A 8 7.48 -11.16 -7.17
C VAL A 8 8.51 -11.57 -8.22
N VAL A 9 8.16 -11.42 -9.51
CA VAL A 9 9.02 -11.84 -10.63
C VAL A 9 10.33 -11.06 -10.65
N VAL A 10 10.29 -9.74 -10.44
CA VAL A 10 11.49 -8.89 -10.44
C VAL A 10 12.40 -9.25 -9.26
N ALA A 11 11.86 -9.43 -8.05
CA ALA A 11 12.67 -9.80 -6.91
C ALA A 11 13.26 -11.21 -7.05
N TYR A 12 12.47 -12.18 -7.54
CA TYR A 12 12.96 -13.53 -7.84
C TYR A 12 14.09 -13.50 -8.88
N ALA A 13 13.90 -12.79 -9.99
CA ALA A 13 14.91 -12.66 -11.04
C ALA A 13 16.18 -11.94 -10.57
N ALA A 14 16.04 -10.95 -9.67
CA ALA A 14 17.19 -10.24 -9.11
C ALA A 14 18.03 -11.10 -8.15
N THR A 15 17.46 -12.17 -7.60
CA THR A 15 18.15 -13.06 -6.65
C THR A 15 18.31 -14.49 -7.19
N SER A 16 17.99 -14.77 -8.46
CA SER A 16 17.90 -16.14 -8.98
C SER A 16 19.20 -16.94 -8.90
N ASP A 17 20.34 -16.25 -8.86
CA ASP A 17 21.67 -16.85 -8.77
C ASP A 17 22.08 -17.18 -7.32
N LEU A 18 21.25 -16.81 -6.34
CA LEU A 18 21.44 -17.10 -4.92
C LEU A 18 20.71 -18.38 -4.51
N ASP A 19 21.07 -18.92 -3.34
CA ASP A 19 20.42 -20.09 -2.77
C ASP A 19 18.91 -19.86 -2.56
N SER A 20 18.12 -20.93 -2.68
CA SER A 20 16.66 -20.87 -2.55
C SER A 20 16.20 -20.33 -1.20
N SER A 21 17.01 -20.50 -0.15
CA SER A 21 16.77 -19.91 1.17
C SER A 21 16.76 -18.38 1.19
N ILE A 22 17.36 -17.73 0.19
CA ILE A 22 17.37 -16.27 0.01
C ILE A 22 16.35 -15.86 -1.05
N THR A 23 16.31 -16.57 -2.18
CA THR A 23 15.50 -16.23 -3.34
C THR A 23 13.99 -16.26 -3.05
N ILE A 24 13.51 -17.27 -2.31
CA ILE A 24 12.09 -17.37 -1.97
C ILE A 24 11.66 -16.23 -1.03
N PRO A 25 12.36 -15.95 0.09
CA PRO A 25 12.05 -14.78 0.91
C PRO A 25 12.13 -13.46 0.13
N ALA A 26 13.13 -13.27 -0.74
CA ALA A 26 13.25 -12.07 -1.55
C ALA A 26 12.04 -11.87 -2.47
N ALA A 27 11.58 -12.93 -3.13
CA ALA A 27 10.38 -12.91 -3.97
C ALA A 27 9.12 -12.55 -3.16
N LEU A 28 8.97 -13.10 -1.96
CA LEU A 28 7.86 -12.77 -1.05
C LEU A 28 7.93 -11.31 -0.58
N VAL A 29 9.12 -10.81 -0.23
CA VAL A 29 9.33 -9.41 0.15
C VAL A 29 8.98 -8.49 -1.02
N GLY A 30 9.46 -8.77 -2.23
CA GLY A 30 9.13 -8.00 -3.43
C GLY A 30 7.63 -7.97 -3.73
N GLY A 31 6.97 -9.13 -3.67
CA GLY A 31 5.52 -9.25 -3.82
C GLY A 31 4.74 -8.52 -2.73
N GLY A 32 5.17 -8.65 -1.48
CA GLY A 32 4.56 -8.00 -0.33
C GLY A 32 4.66 -6.48 -0.40
N LEU A 33 5.83 -5.94 -0.76
CA LEU A 33 6.03 -4.50 -0.97
C LEU A 33 5.15 -3.97 -2.10
N ALA A 34 5.08 -4.69 -3.22
CA ALA A 34 4.22 -4.33 -4.34
C ALA A 34 2.72 -4.38 -3.98
N LEU A 35 2.31 -5.38 -3.18
CA LEU A 35 0.95 -5.49 -2.66
C LEU A 35 0.60 -4.33 -1.73
N SER A 36 1.49 -4.00 -0.79
CA SER A 36 1.29 -2.88 0.14
C SER A 36 1.19 -1.55 -0.59
N SER A 37 2.10 -1.25 -1.53
CA SER A 37 2.04 -0.04 -2.36
C SER A 37 0.73 0.05 -3.17
N HIS A 38 0.33 -1.06 -3.80
CA HIS A 38 -0.91 -1.10 -4.56
C HIS A 38 -2.14 -0.90 -3.67
N GLY A 39 -2.16 -1.55 -2.50
CA GLY A 39 -3.21 -1.41 -1.50
C GLY A 39 -3.35 0.02 -0.98
N THR A 40 -2.23 0.68 -0.65
CA THR A 40 -2.21 2.09 -0.23
C THR A 40 -2.76 3.00 -1.33
N LYS A 41 -2.35 2.81 -2.59
CA LYS A 41 -2.90 3.59 -3.71
C LYS A 41 -4.41 3.39 -3.86
N SER A 42 -4.89 2.15 -3.79
CA SER A 42 -6.32 1.85 -3.87
C SER A 42 -7.10 2.49 -2.71
N ALA A 43 -6.57 2.45 -1.49
CA ALA A 43 -7.18 3.08 -0.32
C ALA A 43 -7.26 4.61 -0.45
N LEU A 44 -6.20 5.26 -0.94
CA LEU A 44 -6.19 6.70 -1.21
C LEU A 44 -7.25 7.09 -2.24
N ARG A 45 -7.44 6.27 -3.28
CA ARG A 45 -8.47 6.51 -4.31
C ARG A 45 -9.88 6.39 -3.75
N VAL A 46 -10.15 5.45 -2.82
CA VAL A 46 -11.45 5.38 -2.14
C VAL A 46 -11.73 6.67 -1.39
N GLY A 47 -10.76 7.20 -0.64
CA GLY A 47 -10.91 8.47 0.07
C GLY A 47 -11.07 9.67 -0.86
N ALA A 48 -10.22 9.78 -1.89
CA ALA A 48 -10.26 10.87 -2.85
C ALA A 48 -11.55 10.88 -3.69
N ASN A 49 -12.16 9.73 -3.94
CA ASN A 49 -13.41 9.64 -4.68
C ASN A 49 -14.65 10.02 -3.84
N LEU A 50 -14.53 10.18 -2.52
CA LEU A 50 -15.64 10.67 -1.67
C LEU A 50 -15.94 12.16 -1.89
N SER A 51 -14.97 12.94 -2.36
CA SER A 51 -15.14 14.32 -2.83
C SER A 51 -14.32 14.50 -4.10
N PRO A 52 -14.93 14.43 -5.30
CA PRO A 52 -14.22 14.54 -6.58
C PRO A 52 -13.78 15.99 -6.83
N GLU A 53 -12.77 16.42 -6.09
CA GLU A 53 -12.15 17.73 -6.29
C GLU A 53 -11.05 17.61 -7.36
N PRO A 54 -11.12 18.41 -8.44
CA PRO A 54 -10.20 18.28 -9.57
C PRO A 54 -8.74 18.51 -9.17
N VAL A 55 -8.49 19.45 -8.24
CA VAL A 55 -7.14 19.76 -7.75
C VAL A 55 -6.52 18.56 -7.01
N SER A 56 -7.26 17.93 -6.11
CA SER A 56 -6.80 16.79 -5.32
C SER A 56 -6.46 15.57 -6.19
N ASN A 57 -7.26 15.32 -7.22
CA ASN A 57 -7.02 14.21 -8.16
C ASN A 57 -5.80 14.45 -9.04
N TRP A 58 -5.60 15.69 -9.49
CA TRP A 58 -4.45 16.07 -10.30
C TRP A 58 -3.16 16.00 -9.48
N ALA A 59 -3.19 16.56 -8.26
CA ALA A 59 -2.06 16.50 -7.33
C ALA A 59 -1.70 15.04 -6.98
N LEU A 60 -2.69 14.19 -6.69
CA LEU A 60 -2.45 12.78 -6.37
C LEU A 60 -1.79 12.05 -7.55
N SER A 61 -2.25 12.28 -8.77
CA SER A 61 -1.70 11.62 -9.96
C SER A 61 -0.27 12.10 -10.26
N LEU A 62 -0.02 13.41 -10.14
CA LEU A 62 1.32 13.97 -10.33
C LEU A 62 2.31 13.43 -9.29
N ILE A 63 1.92 13.35 -8.02
CA ILE A 63 2.75 12.76 -6.97
C ILE A 63 3.06 11.30 -7.29
N GLU A 64 2.07 10.53 -7.74
CA GLU A 64 2.26 9.13 -8.11
C GLU A 64 3.32 8.98 -9.23
N ASP A 65 3.28 9.84 -10.25
CA ASP A 65 4.21 9.80 -11.37
C ASP A 65 5.63 10.23 -10.97
N VAL A 66 5.75 11.30 -10.18
CA VAL A 66 7.03 11.76 -9.64
C VAL A 66 7.66 10.69 -8.75
N VAL A 67 6.88 10.07 -7.85
CA VAL A 67 7.37 9.00 -6.97
C VAL A 67 7.82 7.79 -7.78
N ALA A 68 7.08 7.41 -8.83
CA ALA A 68 7.48 6.31 -9.70
C ALA A 68 8.81 6.62 -10.42
N PHE A 69 8.91 7.79 -11.04
CA PHE A 69 10.12 8.20 -11.77
C PHE A 69 11.34 8.30 -10.84
N VAL A 70 11.21 9.05 -9.74
CA VAL A 70 12.30 9.24 -8.77
C VAL A 70 12.68 7.91 -8.11
N GLY A 71 11.69 7.08 -7.76
CA GLY A 71 11.94 5.77 -7.17
C GLY A 71 12.74 4.86 -8.10
N THR A 72 12.35 4.77 -9.37
CA THR A 72 13.09 3.99 -10.37
C THR A 72 14.47 4.57 -10.64
N PHE A 73 14.60 5.90 -10.73
CA PHE A 73 15.89 6.57 -10.91
C PHE A 73 16.85 6.24 -9.75
N LEU A 74 16.39 6.37 -8.50
CA LEU A 74 17.20 6.04 -7.32
C LEU A 74 17.51 4.54 -7.25
N ALA A 75 16.61 3.66 -7.68
CA ALA A 75 16.89 2.22 -7.73
C ALA A 75 18.09 1.87 -8.62
N VAL A 76 18.31 2.63 -9.70
CA VAL A 76 19.45 2.43 -10.61
C VAL A 76 20.70 3.14 -10.12
N PHE A 77 20.60 4.42 -9.75
CA PHE A 77 21.78 5.26 -9.51
C PHE A 77 22.18 5.40 -8.04
N ALA A 78 21.27 5.15 -7.09
CA ALA A 78 21.50 5.31 -5.67
C ALA A 78 20.76 4.24 -4.83
N PRO A 79 21.09 2.95 -5.00
CA PRO A 79 20.34 1.84 -4.42
C PRO A 79 20.23 1.89 -2.89
N LEU A 80 21.27 2.37 -2.20
CA LEU A 80 21.24 2.54 -0.74
C LEU A 80 20.26 3.63 -0.28
N LEU A 81 20.07 4.70 -1.07
CA LEU A 81 19.10 5.75 -0.74
C LEU A 81 17.67 5.24 -0.87
N ILE A 82 17.34 4.59 -1.99
CA ILE A 82 15.98 4.02 -2.15
C ILE A 82 15.70 2.91 -1.13
N PHE A 83 16.73 2.16 -0.73
CA PHE A 83 16.61 1.18 0.35
C PHE A 83 16.22 1.84 1.68
N GLY A 84 16.88 2.94 2.06
CA GLY A 84 16.51 3.72 3.24
C GLY A 84 15.08 4.25 3.18
N VAL A 85 14.66 4.78 2.03
CA VAL A 85 13.27 5.23 1.80
C VAL A 85 12.28 4.07 1.94
N LEU A 86 12.59 2.89 1.39
CA LEU A 86 11.77 1.68 1.52
C LEU A 86 11.64 1.22 2.97
N VAL A 87 12.72 1.24 3.75
CA VAL A 87 12.68 0.90 5.19
C VAL A 87 11.75 1.85 5.94
N ILE A 88 11.86 3.16 5.71
CA ILE A 88 10.97 4.16 6.31
C ILE A 88 9.52 3.91 5.92
N PHE A 89 9.27 3.61 4.64
CA PHE A 89 7.92 3.29 4.15
C PHE A 89 7.35 2.04 4.84
N VAL A 90 8.13 0.98 5.01
CA VAL A 90 7.70 -0.24 5.71
C VAL A 90 7.37 0.03 7.17
N ILE A 91 8.20 0.81 7.88
CA ILE A 91 7.94 1.20 9.27
C ILE A 91 6.63 1.98 9.37
N ALA A 92 6.44 2.98 8.50
CA ALA A 92 5.21 3.75 8.44
C ALA A 92 4.00 2.85 8.15
N PHE A 93 4.11 1.96 7.16
CA PHE A 93 3.05 1.02 6.81
C PHE A 93 2.67 0.13 8.00
N LEU A 94 3.63 -0.52 8.65
CA LEU A 94 3.38 -1.39 9.80
C LEU A 94 2.73 -0.62 10.97
N TRP A 95 3.08 0.66 11.15
CA TRP A 95 2.47 1.51 12.18
C TRP A 95 1.04 1.95 11.85
N PHE A 96 0.75 2.27 10.57
CA PHE A 96 -0.58 2.73 10.14
C PHE A 96 -1.56 1.59 9.87
N PHE A 97 -1.08 0.45 9.41
CA PHE A 97 -1.89 -0.71 9.04
C PHE A 97 -2.92 -1.15 10.10
N PRO A 98 -2.57 -1.31 11.41
CA PRO A 98 -3.55 -1.69 12.41
C PRO A 98 -4.64 -0.61 12.62
N LYS A 99 -4.31 0.67 12.41
CA LYS A 99 -5.28 1.77 12.52
C LYS A 99 -6.30 1.70 11.39
N ILE A 100 -5.84 1.41 10.17
CA ILE A 100 -6.70 1.24 8.99
C ILE A 100 -7.66 0.06 9.20
N ILE A 101 -7.16 -1.09 9.69
CA ILE A 101 -8.00 -2.25 9.95
C ILE A 101 -9.09 -1.93 10.99
N ARG A 102 -8.73 -1.23 12.08
CA ARG A 102 -9.71 -0.83 13.11
C ARG A 102 -10.79 0.08 12.53
N ALA A 103 -10.41 1.07 11.73
CA ALA A 103 -11.35 1.97 11.06
C ALA A 103 -12.29 1.20 10.12
N LEU A 104 -11.75 0.30 9.31
CA LEU A 104 -12.53 -0.53 8.39
C LEU A 104 -13.53 -1.43 9.13
N ARG A 105 -13.10 -2.09 10.21
CA ARG A 105 -13.99 -2.92 11.04
C ARG A 105 -15.14 -2.11 11.64
N ARG A 106 -14.87 -0.87 12.09
CA ARG A 106 -15.91 0.04 12.60
C ARG A 106 -16.91 0.43 11.51
N MET A 107 -16.43 0.77 10.32
CA MET A 107 -17.31 1.07 9.17
C MET A 107 -18.19 -0.12 8.80
N LEU A 108 -17.62 -1.33 8.71
CA LEU A 108 -18.38 -2.54 8.38
C LEU A 108 -19.44 -2.86 9.44
N LYS A 109 -19.12 -2.69 10.74
CA LYS A 109 -20.10 -2.85 11.83
C LYS A 109 -21.25 -1.84 11.71
N ALA A 110 -20.93 -0.57 11.41
CA ALA A 110 -21.94 0.48 11.23
C ALA A 110 -22.85 0.20 10.02
N ILE A 111 -22.28 -0.24 8.89
CA ILE A 111 -23.05 -0.63 7.70
C ILE A 111 -23.97 -1.81 8.03
N ARG A 112 -23.48 -2.82 8.74
CA ARG A 112 -24.30 -3.99 9.14
C ARG A 112 -25.47 -3.59 10.05
N ALA A 113 -25.24 -2.72 11.03
CA ALA A 113 -26.30 -2.23 11.92
C ALA A 113 -27.38 -1.46 11.15
N TYR A 114 -26.97 -0.57 10.23
CA TYR A 114 -27.88 0.16 9.36
C TYR A 114 -28.75 -0.78 8.50
N LEU A 115 -28.13 -1.79 7.87
CA LEU A 115 -28.84 -2.77 7.04
C LEU A 115 -29.82 -3.63 7.83
N ASN A 116 -29.54 -3.90 9.11
CA ASN A 116 -30.41 -4.66 10.00
C ASN A 116 -31.55 -3.82 10.61
N GLY A 117 -31.62 -2.50 10.32
CA GLY A 117 -32.59 -1.59 10.93
C GLY A 117 -32.35 -1.34 12.42
N GLU A 118 -31.18 -1.73 12.95
CA GLU A 118 -30.79 -1.42 14.32
C GLU A 118 -30.45 0.08 14.41
N ARG A 119 -30.96 0.76 15.45
CA ARG A 119 -30.65 2.18 15.69
C ARG A 119 -29.14 2.29 15.91
N TYR A 120 -28.49 3.21 15.19
CA TYR A 120 -27.06 3.46 15.32
C TYR A 120 -26.72 3.84 16.77
N ASP A 121 -26.15 2.90 17.52
CA ASP A 121 -25.64 3.13 18.86
C ASP A 121 -24.17 3.54 18.79
N ALA A 122 -23.92 4.84 18.98
CA ALA A 122 -22.58 5.43 18.93
C ALA A 122 -21.66 4.88 20.03
N ASP A 123 -22.22 4.34 21.12
CA ASP A 123 -21.45 3.82 22.25
C ASP A 123 -20.96 2.38 22.01
N ALA A 124 -21.56 1.65 21.05
CA ALA A 124 -21.14 0.30 20.68
C ALA A 124 -19.83 0.24 19.85
N LEU A 125 -19.23 1.40 19.53
CA LEU A 125 -18.07 1.54 18.62
C LEU A 125 -16.77 2.02 19.31
N ARG A 126 -16.83 2.34 20.61
CA ARG A 126 -15.64 2.63 21.43
C ARG A 126 -14.79 1.38 21.59
#